data_AF-A0ABD4JI54-F1
#
_entry.id   AF-A0ABD4JI54-F1
#
_cell.length_a   1.000
_cell.length_b   1.000
_cell.length_c   1.000
_cell.angle_alpha   90.00
_cell.angle_beta   90.00
_cell.angle_gamma   90.00
#
_symmetry.space_group_name_H-M   'P 1'
#
loop_
_entity.id
_entity.type
_entity.pdbx_description
1 polymer ?
#
loop_
_entity_poly.entity_id
_entity_poly.type
_entity_poly.pdbx_seq_one_letter_code
_entity_poly.pdbx_strand_id
1 'polypeptide(L)'
;MAIQENLTEIKKEIGAQEQFLESVIKSERFLKKYKKAIIFSAIIAVLGIAGFYGSKAINANRISAANEAYSKLILNPTDADALKILKEKEPTLYAIHQFKEAMRKEDIAQAKELLSLPIDPIVKQILSSQIGTQDGSILANYETLIKGYELLKEDKINEARAEFAKIPLDSPLMNLVKNLEHYQGNK
;
A
#
# COMPACT_ATOMS: atom_id res chain seq x y z
N MET A 1 2.70 -70.08 -8.17
CA MET A 1 2.74 -68.63 -8.46
C MET A 1 1.59 -67.90 -7.77
N ALA A 2 0.32 -68.28 -7.98
CA ALA A 2 -0.84 -67.63 -7.32
C ALA A 2 -0.81 -67.55 -5.78
N ILE A 3 -0.30 -68.56 -5.06
CA ILE A 3 -0.20 -68.54 -3.59
C ILE A 3 0.90 -67.57 -3.11
N GLN A 4 1.98 -67.43 -3.88
CA GLN A 4 3.06 -66.49 -3.55
C GLN A 4 2.63 -65.04 -3.82
N GLU A 5 1.89 -64.80 -4.90
CA GLU A 5 1.30 -63.49 -5.20
C GLU A 5 0.32 -63.05 -4.11
N ASN A 6 -0.60 -63.92 -3.68
CA ASN A 6 -1.52 -63.65 -2.58
C ASN A 6 -0.79 -63.34 -1.26
N LEU A 7 0.31 -64.03 -0.96
CA LEU A 7 1.11 -63.76 0.24
C LEU A 7 1.85 -62.41 0.18
N THR A 8 2.34 -62.02 -1.01
CA THR A 8 2.93 -60.69 -1.21
C THR A 8 1.90 -59.58 -1.13
N GLU A 9 0.68 -59.81 -1.60
CA GLU A 9 -0.41 -58.84 -1.55
C GLU A 9 -0.88 -58.59 -0.10
N ILE A 10 -1.08 -59.66 0.67
CA ILE A 10 -1.41 -59.60 2.10
C ILE A 10 -0.31 -58.86 2.90
N LYS A 11 0.97 -59.13 2.63
CA LYS A 11 2.08 -58.38 3.27
C LYS A 11 2.04 -56.89 2.95
N LYS A 12 1.66 -56.54 1.73
CA LYS A 12 1.58 -55.16 1.27
C LYS A 12 0.43 -54.40 1.94
N GLU A 13 -0.73 -55.05 2.08
CA GLU A 13 -1.87 -54.51 2.83
C GLU A 13 -1.55 -54.33 4.32
N ILE A 14 -0.91 -55.30 4.97
CA ILE A 14 -0.51 -55.20 6.38
C ILE A 14 0.48 -54.04 6.58
N GLY A 15 1.48 -53.91 5.70
CA GLY A 15 2.43 -52.79 5.76
C GLY A 15 1.77 -51.43 5.52
N ALA A 16 0.76 -51.36 4.63
CA ALA A 16 -0.02 -50.14 4.41
C ALA A 16 -0.86 -49.77 5.65
N GLN A 17 -1.44 -50.76 6.35
CA GLN A 17 -2.18 -50.53 7.60
C GLN A 17 -1.27 -50.09 8.74
N GLU A 18 -0.06 -50.65 8.86
CA GLU A 18 0.93 -50.21 9.84
C GLU A 18 1.38 -48.77 9.60
N GLN A 19 1.70 -48.42 8.35
CA GLN A 19 2.05 -47.04 8.00
C GLN A 19 0.90 -46.08 8.26
N PHE A 20 -0.34 -46.51 8.00
CA PHE A 20 -1.53 -45.74 8.33
C PHE A 20 -1.65 -45.51 9.84
N LEU A 21 -1.56 -46.56 10.66
CA LEU A 21 -1.61 -46.45 12.13
C LEU A 21 -0.47 -45.58 12.69
N GLU A 22 0.74 -45.74 12.16
CA GLU A 22 1.89 -44.92 12.56
C GLU A 22 1.68 -43.44 12.23
N SER A 23 1.11 -43.14 11.07
CA SER A 23 0.77 -41.78 10.66
C SER A 23 -0.31 -41.15 11.56
N VAL A 24 -1.31 -41.92 11.98
CA VAL A 24 -2.36 -41.49 12.93
C VAL A 24 -1.75 -41.18 14.30
N ILE A 25 -0.86 -42.03 14.81
CA ILE A 25 -0.23 -41.81 16.12
C ILE A 25 0.73 -40.60 16.08
N LYS A 26 1.49 -40.45 14.99
CA LYS A 26 2.39 -39.30 14.79
C LYS A 26 1.61 -37.99 14.71
N SER A 27 0.51 -37.95 13.97
CA SER A 27 -0.35 -36.76 13.84
C SER A 27 -1.02 -36.40 15.17
N GLU A 28 -1.49 -37.38 15.95
CA GLU A 28 -2.05 -37.13 17.29
C GLU A 28 -1.01 -36.50 18.23
N ARG A 29 0.21 -37.06 18.28
CA ARG A 29 1.31 -36.49 19.08
C ARG A 29 1.69 -35.08 18.61
N PHE A 30 1.72 -34.84 17.30
CA PHE A 30 2.00 -33.52 16.73
C PHE A 30 0.94 -32.49 17.16
N LEU A 31 -0.34 -32.82 16.99
CA LEU A 31 -1.45 -31.94 17.40
C LEU A 31 -1.44 -31.68 18.91
N LYS A 32 -1.20 -32.70 19.73
CA LYS A 32 -1.09 -32.51 21.20
C LYS A 32 0.09 -31.62 21.58
N LYS A 33 1.26 -31.79 20.94
CA LYS A 33 2.47 -31.01 21.21
C LYS A 33 2.31 -29.54 20.81
N TYR A 34 1.73 -29.28 19.64
CA TYR A 34 1.61 -27.93 19.07
C TYR A 34 0.23 -27.29 19.24
N LYS A 35 -0.68 -27.90 20.01
CA LYS A 35 -2.07 -27.43 20.21
C LYS A 35 -2.15 -25.93 20.47
N LYS A 36 -1.30 -25.40 21.37
CA LYS A 36 -1.28 -23.96 21.70
C LYS A 36 -0.84 -23.10 20.50
N ALA A 37 0.21 -23.51 19.79
CA ALA A 37 0.72 -22.80 18.63
C ALA A 37 -0.28 -22.80 17.46
N ILE A 38 -0.96 -23.94 17.22
CA ILE A 38 -2.01 -24.07 16.21
C ILE A 38 -3.18 -23.13 16.55
N ILE A 39 -3.67 -23.14 17.80
CA ILE A 39 -4.74 -22.24 18.23
C ILE A 39 -4.32 -20.78 18.07
N PHE A 40 -3.12 -20.41 18.50
CA PHE A 40 -2.61 -19.05 18.36
C PHE A 40 -2.52 -18.61 16.89
N SER A 41 -2.01 -19.48 16.00
CA SER A 41 -1.96 -19.21 14.56
C SER A 41 -3.35 -19.04 13.95
N ALA A 42 -4.34 -19.84 14.39
CA ALA A 42 -5.71 -19.74 13.93
C ALA A 42 -6.34 -18.40 14.38
N ILE A 43 -6.08 -17.97 15.62
CA ILE A 43 -6.55 -16.66 16.11
C ILE A 43 -5.95 -15.53 15.27
N ILE A 44 -4.64 -15.54 15.01
CA ILE A 44 -3.98 -14.53 14.16
C ILE A 44 -4.58 -14.54 12.75
N ALA A 45 -4.81 -15.72 12.16
CA ALA A 45 -5.40 -15.83 10.83
C ALA A 45 -6.80 -15.21 10.79
N VAL A 46 -7.65 -15.51 11.78
CA VAL A 46 -9.00 -14.94 11.88
C VAL A 46 -8.95 -13.43 12.06
N LEU A 47 -8.08 -12.92 12.94
CA LEU A 47 -7.91 -11.48 13.14
C LEU A 47 -7.38 -10.78 11.88
N GLY A 48 -6.43 -11.38 11.17
CA GLY A 48 -5.90 -10.85 9.92
C GLY A 48 -6.98 -10.76 8.83
N ILE A 49 -7.80 -11.80 8.67
CA ILE A 49 -8.93 -11.82 7.74
C ILE A 49 -9.96 -10.75 8.14
N ALA A 50 -10.37 -10.73 9.41
CA ALA A 50 -11.35 -9.75 9.90
C ALA A 50 -10.85 -8.31 9.73
N GLY A 51 -9.58 -8.05 10.04
CA GLY A 51 -8.96 -6.74 9.85
C GLY A 51 -8.91 -6.32 8.38
N PHE A 52 -8.56 -7.24 7.48
CA PHE A 52 -8.51 -6.97 6.04
C PHE A 52 -9.88 -6.61 5.46
N TYR A 53 -10.90 -7.44 5.72
CA TYR A 53 -12.26 -7.18 5.22
C TYR A 53 -12.92 -5.98 5.90
N GLY A 54 -12.72 -5.82 7.22
CA GLY A 54 -13.21 -4.66 7.96
C GLY A 54 -12.62 -3.35 7.45
N SER A 55 -11.30 -3.31 7.22
CA SER A 55 -10.62 -2.14 6.65
C SER A 55 -11.14 -1.79 5.26
N LYS A 56 -11.38 -2.79 4.40
CA LYS A 56 -11.93 -2.57 3.06
C LYS A 56 -13.32 -1.92 3.10
N ALA A 57 -14.21 -2.38 3.98
CA ALA A 57 -15.55 -1.81 4.13
C ALA A 57 -15.49 -0.36 4.67
N ILE A 58 -14.65 -0.11 5.68
CA ILE A 58 -14.46 1.23 6.24
C ILE A 58 -13.91 2.20 5.18
N ASN A 59 -12.91 1.78 4.41
CA ASN A 59 -12.32 2.59 3.35
C ASN A 59 -13.32 2.88 2.22
N ALA A 60 -14.11 1.90 1.80
CA ALA A 60 -15.14 2.10 0.79
C ALA A 60 -16.18 3.15 1.25
N ASN A 61 -16.64 3.04 2.50
CA ASN A 61 -17.57 4.02 3.08
C ASN A 61 -16.93 5.41 3.19
N ARG A 62 -15.67 5.50 3.62
CA ARG A 62 -14.92 6.75 3.69
C ARG A 62 -14.85 7.44 2.32
N ILE A 63 -14.44 6.70 1.29
CA ILE A 63 -14.32 7.20 -0.08
C ILE A 63 -15.68 7.63 -0.63
N SER A 64 -16.73 6.82 -0.44
CA SER A 64 -18.07 7.16 -0.91
C SER A 64 -18.60 8.44 -0.26
N ALA A 65 -18.46 8.57 1.08
CA ALA A 65 -18.92 9.75 1.81
C ALA A 65 -18.13 11.01 1.41
N ALA A 66 -16.82 10.90 1.20
CA ALA A 66 -16.00 12.01 0.72
C ALA A 66 -16.38 12.45 -0.69
N ASN A 67 -16.63 11.51 -1.60
CA ASN A 67 -17.06 11.82 -2.97
C ASN A 67 -18.44 12.48 -3.02
N GLU A 68 -19.39 12.01 -2.20
CA GLU A 68 -20.70 12.64 -2.08
C GLU A 68 -20.59 14.07 -1.54
N ALA A 69 -19.81 14.25 -0.46
CA ALA A 69 -19.56 15.57 0.10
C ALA A 69 -18.90 16.51 -0.92
N TYR A 70 -17.88 16.03 -1.64
CA TYR A 70 -17.23 16.82 -2.69
C TYR A 70 -18.20 17.18 -3.82
N SER A 71 -19.09 16.26 -4.22
CA SER A 71 -20.11 16.53 -5.24
C SER A 71 -21.09 17.62 -4.79
N LYS A 72 -21.46 17.65 -3.51
CA LYS A 72 -22.26 18.74 -2.94
C LYS A 72 -21.51 20.08 -2.99
N LEU A 73 -20.21 20.08 -2.71
CA LEU A 73 -19.38 21.29 -2.76
C LEU A 73 -19.20 21.85 -4.18
N ILE A 74 -19.23 21.01 -5.21
CA ILE A 74 -19.23 21.47 -6.61
C ILE A 74 -20.47 22.35 -6.88
N LEU A 75 -21.63 21.99 -6.32
CA LEU A 75 -22.89 22.71 -6.50
C LEU A 75 -23.05 23.87 -5.51
N ASN A 76 -22.64 23.66 -4.26
CA ASN A 76 -22.69 24.63 -3.16
C ASN A 76 -21.33 24.66 -2.43
N PRO A 77 -20.39 25.51 -2.87
CA PRO A 77 -19.03 25.54 -2.32
C PRO A 77 -18.93 25.89 -0.83
N THR A 78 -20.01 26.41 -0.24
CA THR A 78 -20.06 26.85 1.16
C THR A 78 -20.87 25.92 2.07
N ASP A 79 -21.27 24.75 1.58
CA ASP A 79 -22.01 23.76 2.37
C ASP A 79 -21.18 23.29 3.58
N ALA A 80 -21.57 23.71 4.78
CA ALA A 80 -20.81 23.49 6.00
C ALA A 80 -20.72 22.00 6.39
N ASP A 81 -21.78 21.23 6.14
CA ASP A 81 -21.84 19.80 6.45
C ASP A 81 -20.94 19.01 5.50
N ALA A 82 -20.99 19.31 4.20
CA ALA A 82 -20.12 18.71 3.21
C ALA A 82 -18.64 19.06 3.46
N LEU A 83 -18.33 20.30 3.83
CA LEU A 83 -16.96 20.69 4.23
C LEU A 83 -16.47 19.90 5.44
N LYS A 84 -17.32 19.70 6.45
CA LYS A 84 -16.97 18.93 7.65
C LYS A 84 -16.71 17.46 7.32
N ILE A 85 -17.59 16.84 6.55
CA ILE A 85 -17.44 15.44 6.10
C ILE A 85 -16.15 15.29 5.29
N LEU A 86 -15.89 16.20 4.35
CA LEU A 86 -14.71 16.13 3.50
C LEU A 86 -13.42 16.30 4.31
N LYS A 87 -13.39 17.25 5.27
CA LYS A 87 -12.23 17.46 6.15
C LYS A 87 -11.90 16.24 7.01
N GLU A 88 -12.91 15.53 7.49
CA GLU A 88 -12.73 14.34 8.34
C GLU A 88 -12.35 13.10 7.52
N LYS A 89 -13.01 12.88 6.38
CA LYS A 89 -12.89 11.64 5.60
C LYS A 89 -11.75 11.69 4.58
N GLU A 90 -11.51 12.84 3.95
CA GLU A 90 -10.45 13.04 2.95
C GLU A 90 -9.83 14.45 3.04
N PRO A 91 -8.93 14.68 4.02
CA PRO A 91 -8.32 15.99 4.28
C PRO A 91 -7.62 16.60 3.05
N THR A 92 -7.04 15.77 2.18
CA THR A 92 -6.37 16.22 0.95
C THR A 92 -7.35 16.88 -0.01
N LEU A 93 -8.52 16.25 -0.25
CA LEU A 93 -9.57 16.81 -1.11
C LEU A 93 -10.15 18.09 -0.50
N TYR A 94 -10.35 18.11 0.82
CA TYR A 94 -10.77 19.32 1.54
C TYR A 94 -9.76 20.46 1.35
N ALA A 95 -8.47 20.19 1.51
CA ALA A 95 -7.43 21.20 1.34
C ALA A 95 -7.38 21.73 -0.10
N ILE A 96 -7.52 20.87 -1.12
CA ILE A 96 -7.58 21.31 -2.53
C ILE A 96 -8.79 22.22 -2.76
N HIS A 97 -9.97 21.84 -2.26
CA HIS A 97 -11.19 22.65 -2.38
C HIS A 97 -11.02 24.02 -1.72
N GLN A 98 -10.59 24.05 -0.46
CA GLN A 98 -10.40 25.29 0.28
C GLN A 98 -9.28 26.15 -0.29
N PHE A 99 -8.24 25.53 -0.83
CA PHE A 99 -7.14 26.24 -1.48
C PHE A 99 -7.63 26.97 -2.71
N LYS A 100 -8.47 26.34 -3.54
CA LYS A 100 -9.10 27.00 -4.69
C LYS A 100 -9.89 28.24 -4.27
N GLU A 101 -10.69 28.14 -3.20
CA GLU A 101 -11.45 29.29 -2.69
C GLU A 101 -10.55 30.37 -2.09
N ALA A 102 -9.49 30.00 -1.37
CA ALA A 102 -8.50 30.92 -0.84
C ALA A 102 -7.79 31.69 -1.97
N MET A 103 -7.37 31.00 -3.04
CA MET A 103 -6.76 31.64 -4.21
C MET A 103 -7.73 32.60 -4.92
N ARG A 104 -9.01 32.22 -5.05
CA ARG A 104 -10.04 33.10 -5.63
C ARG A 104 -10.27 34.38 -4.82
N LYS A 105 -10.07 34.31 -3.51
CA LYS A 105 -10.21 35.42 -2.55
C LYS A 105 -8.90 36.14 -2.25
N GLU A 106 -7.79 35.73 -2.89
CA GLU A 106 -6.44 36.20 -2.62
C GLU A 106 -6.00 36.05 -1.14
N ASP A 107 -6.59 35.09 -0.42
CA ASP A 107 -6.33 34.82 0.99
C ASP A 107 -5.16 33.84 1.16
N ILE A 108 -3.94 34.37 1.01
CA ILE A 108 -2.70 33.58 1.14
C ILE A 108 -2.51 33.05 2.58
N ALA A 109 -3.04 33.75 3.59
CA ALA A 109 -2.94 33.31 4.97
C ALA A 109 -3.74 32.01 5.19
N GLN A 110 -4.99 31.98 4.73
CA GLN A 110 -5.81 30.76 4.73
C GLN A 110 -5.14 29.64 3.92
N ALA A 111 -4.58 29.95 2.75
CA ALA A 111 -3.89 28.96 1.93
C ALA A 111 -2.70 28.32 2.65
N LYS A 112 -1.95 29.11 3.43
CA LYS A 112 -0.82 28.62 4.23
C LYS A 112 -1.27 27.74 5.40
N GLU A 113 -2.38 28.07 6.05
CA GLU A 113 -2.96 27.25 7.12
C GLU A 113 -3.33 25.84 6.63
N LEU A 114 -3.80 25.70 5.38
CA LEU A 114 -4.15 24.41 4.79
C LEU A 114 -2.96 23.45 4.70
N LEU A 115 -1.72 23.95 4.61
CA LEU A 115 -0.52 23.12 4.58
C LEU A 115 -0.21 22.42 5.92
N SER A 116 -0.86 22.85 7.01
CA SER A 116 -0.75 22.20 8.33
C SER A 116 -1.59 20.94 8.46
N LEU A 117 -2.54 20.73 7.54
CA LEU A 117 -3.42 19.57 7.54
C LEU A 117 -2.65 18.29 7.16
N PRO A 118 -3.12 17.10 7.61
CA PRO A 118 -2.55 15.81 7.24
C PRO A 118 -2.95 15.44 5.80
N ILE A 119 -2.37 16.15 4.83
CA ILE A 119 -2.64 15.96 3.40
C ILE A 119 -1.52 15.18 2.72
N ASP A 120 -1.83 14.68 1.53
CA ASP A 120 -0.86 13.97 0.70
C ASP A 120 0.43 14.83 0.48
N PRO A 121 1.64 14.25 0.63
CA PRO A 121 2.89 14.99 0.52
C PRO A 121 3.11 15.68 -0.83
N ILE A 122 2.67 15.06 -1.93
CA ILE A 122 2.81 15.64 -3.28
C ILE A 122 1.85 16.82 -3.40
N VAL A 123 0.60 16.65 -2.97
CA VAL A 123 -0.38 17.74 -2.95
C VAL A 123 0.11 18.90 -2.10
N LYS A 124 0.64 18.64 -0.89
CA LYS A 124 1.21 19.67 -0.01
C LYS A 124 2.26 20.51 -0.71
N GLN A 125 3.14 19.86 -1.48
CA GLN A 125 4.18 20.57 -2.24
C GLN A 125 3.65 21.34 -3.44
N ILE A 126 2.67 20.79 -4.15
CA ILE A 126 1.99 21.53 -5.23
C ILE A 126 1.37 22.81 -4.64
N LEU A 127 0.61 22.68 -3.55
CA LEU A 127 -0.02 23.83 -2.90
C LEU A 127 1.00 24.83 -2.36
N SER A 128 2.09 24.37 -1.74
CA SER A 128 3.14 25.24 -1.20
C SER A 128 3.88 26.02 -2.30
N SER A 129 4.09 25.41 -3.46
CA SER A 129 4.71 26.06 -4.62
C SER A 129 3.82 27.17 -5.20
N GLN A 130 2.50 26.96 -5.23
CA GLN A 130 1.54 27.94 -5.76
C GLN A 130 1.47 29.22 -4.91
N ILE A 131 1.78 29.14 -3.61
CA ILE A 131 1.84 30.29 -2.71
C ILE A 131 3.28 30.77 -2.40
N GLY A 132 4.28 30.29 -3.16
CA GLY A 132 5.67 30.74 -3.03
C GLY A 132 6.35 30.35 -1.71
N THR A 133 5.88 29.31 -1.03
CA THR A 133 6.44 28.86 0.27
C THR A 133 7.50 27.77 0.15
N GLN A 134 7.58 27.06 -0.99
CA GLN A 134 8.68 26.14 -1.33
C GLN A 134 8.93 26.12 -2.84
N ASP A 135 10.18 25.91 -3.24
CA ASP A 135 10.55 25.65 -4.63
C ASP A 135 9.99 24.29 -5.09
N GLY A 136 9.53 24.20 -6.34
CA GLY A 136 8.93 23.01 -6.99
C GLY A 136 9.87 21.80 -7.17
N SER A 137 10.80 21.62 -6.26
CA SER A 137 11.85 20.61 -6.23
C SER A 137 11.32 19.17 -6.31
N ILE A 138 10.20 18.78 -5.69
CA ILE A 138 9.66 17.42 -5.89
C ILE A 138 9.25 17.21 -7.34
N LEU A 139 8.62 18.18 -8.00
CA LEU A 139 8.18 18.01 -9.39
C LEU A 139 9.40 17.81 -10.31
N ALA A 140 10.45 18.61 -10.11
CA ALA A 140 11.72 18.44 -10.81
C ALA A 140 12.41 17.09 -10.48
N ASN A 141 12.40 16.66 -9.22
CA ASN A 141 12.93 15.37 -8.80
C ASN A 141 12.12 14.20 -9.38
N TYR A 142 10.81 14.36 -9.55
CA TYR A 142 9.92 13.37 -10.13
C TYR A 142 10.13 13.25 -11.64
N GLU A 143 10.31 14.37 -12.33
CA GLU A 143 10.72 14.38 -13.75
C GLU A 143 12.07 13.66 -13.93
N THR A 144 13.04 13.96 -13.06
CA THR A 144 14.36 13.30 -13.04
C THR A 144 14.22 11.79 -12.83
N LEU A 145 13.38 11.37 -11.88
CA LEU A 145 13.10 9.96 -11.60
C LEU A 145 12.48 9.26 -12.82
N ILE A 146 11.50 9.88 -13.49
CA ILE A 146 10.87 9.32 -14.70
C ILE A 146 11.91 9.16 -15.82
N LYS A 147 12.72 10.19 -16.08
CA LYS A 147 13.79 10.12 -17.10
C LYS A 147 14.78 9.00 -16.80
N GLY A 148 15.25 8.87 -15.55
CA GLY A 148 16.13 7.79 -15.14
C GLY A 148 15.49 6.41 -15.33
N TYR A 149 14.20 6.27 -15.03
CA TYR A 149 13.46 5.03 -15.26
C TYR A 149 13.28 4.70 -16.75
N GLU A 150 13.06 5.69 -17.62
CA GLU A 150 13.05 5.50 -19.07
C GLU A 150 14.40 5.01 -19.60
N LEU A 151 15.51 5.58 -19.11
CA LEU A 151 16.86 5.12 -19.44
C LEU A 151 17.10 3.67 -18.99
N LEU A 152 16.56 3.24 -17.84
CA LEU A 152 16.61 1.84 -17.43
C LEU A 152 15.86 0.91 -18.39
N LYS A 153 14.73 1.34 -18.96
CA LYS A 153 14.00 0.56 -19.97
C LYS A 153 14.78 0.40 -21.27
N GLU A 154 15.62 1.37 -21.59
CA GLU A 154 16.53 1.36 -22.76
C GLU A 154 17.86 0.63 -22.47
N ASP A 155 18.00 -0.01 -21.31
CA ASP A 155 19.23 -0.69 -20.85
C ASP A 155 20.44 0.26 -20.66
N LYS A 156 20.20 1.58 -20.60
CA LYS A 156 21.21 2.62 -20.38
C LYS A 156 21.48 2.82 -18.88
N ILE A 157 21.94 1.77 -18.21
CA ILE A 157 22.06 1.71 -16.75
C ILE A 157 22.95 2.82 -16.16
N ASN A 158 24.06 3.15 -16.82
CA ASN A 158 24.99 4.18 -16.33
C ASN A 158 24.37 5.59 -16.45
N GLU A 159 23.67 5.86 -17.56
CA GLU A 159 22.98 7.14 -17.77
C GLU A 159 21.82 7.30 -16.79
N ALA A 160 21.06 6.22 -16.55
CA ALA A 160 19.99 6.20 -15.56
C ALA A 160 20.51 6.53 -14.14
N ARG A 161 21.63 5.93 -13.72
CA ARG A 161 22.27 6.23 -12.43
C ARG A 161 22.76 7.67 -12.35
N ALA A 162 23.34 8.20 -13.42
CA ALA A 162 23.73 9.60 -13.47
C ALA A 162 22.53 10.55 -13.38
N GLU A 163 21.40 10.18 -13.97
CA GLU A 163 20.15 10.94 -13.84
C GLU A 163 19.61 10.89 -12.41
N PHE A 164 19.54 9.71 -11.79
CA PHE A 164 19.10 9.55 -10.41
C PHE A 164 19.96 10.31 -9.39
N ALA A 165 21.27 10.43 -9.63
CA ALA A 165 22.19 11.19 -8.77
C ALA A 165 21.86 12.69 -8.69
N LYS A 166 21.04 13.23 -9.60
CA LYS A 166 20.55 14.62 -9.54
C LYS A 166 19.47 14.82 -8.48
N ILE A 167 18.84 13.75 -7.98
CA ILE A 167 17.81 13.81 -6.95
C ILE A 167 18.50 14.03 -5.58
N PRO A 168 18.16 15.09 -4.82
CA PRO A 168 18.73 15.37 -3.51
C PRO A 168 18.57 14.20 -2.52
N LEU A 169 19.57 13.99 -1.65
CA LEU A 169 19.59 12.89 -0.67
C LEU A 169 18.46 12.95 0.36
N ASP A 170 17.93 14.14 0.63
CA ASP A 170 16.80 14.41 1.52
C ASP A 170 15.44 14.31 0.81
N SER A 171 15.43 14.03 -0.50
CA SER A 171 14.21 13.85 -1.28
C SER A 171 13.39 12.65 -0.79
N PRO A 172 12.05 12.76 -0.71
CA PRO A 172 11.19 11.62 -0.40
C PRO A 172 11.27 10.49 -1.43
N LEU A 173 11.80 10.77 -2.63
CA LEU A 173 11.98 9.78 -3.70
C LEU A 173 13.23 8.91 -3.52
N MET A 174 14.12 9.24 -2.57
CA MET A 174 15.42 8.60 -2.44
C MET A 174 15.35 7.09 -2.16
N ASN A 175 14.32 6.63 -1.44
CA ASN A 175 14.11 5.20 -1.25
C ASN A 175 13.80 4.46 -2.56
N LEU A 176 13.03 5.10 -3.45
CA LEU A 176 12.71 4.54 -4.75
C LEU A 176 13.94 4.56 -5.67
N VAL A 177 14.70 5.66 -5.65
CA VAL A 177 15.97 5.78 -6.37
C VAL A 177 16.93 4.64 -6.01
N LYS A 178 17.17 4.40 -4.71
CA LYS A 178 18.06 3.32 -4.26
C LYS A 178 17.63 1.94 -4.76
N ASN A 179 16.32 1.67 -4.75
CA ASN A 179 15.78 0.42 -5.29
C ASN A 179 16.03 0.29 -6.81
N LEU A 180 15.90 1.39 -7.55
CA LEU A 180 16.13 1.44 -8.99
C LEU A 180 17.62 1.38 -9.35
N GLU A 181 18.51 1.95 -8.55
CA GLU A 181 19.97 1.87 -8.77
C GLU A 181 20.52 0.45 -8.65
N HIS A 182 19.86 -0.40 -7.86
CA HIS A 182 20.15 -1.83 -7.73
C HIS A 182 19.63 -2.67 -8.90
N TYR A 183 18.86 -2.10 -9.82
CA TYR A 183 18.46 -2.78 -11.05
C TYR A 183 19.68 -2.98 -11.95
N GLN A 184 19.89 -4.21 -12.44
CA GLN A 184 21.02 -4.61 -13.28
C GLN A 184 20.61 -4.92 -14.74
N GLY A 185 19.43 -4.48 -15.18
CA GLY A 185 18.89 -4.82 -16.51
C GLY A 185 18.18 -6.17 -16.54
N ASN A 186 17.50 -6.47 -17.65
CA ASN A 186 16.95 -7.79 -17.91
C ASN A 186 18.10 -8.72 -18.36
N LYS A 187 18.23 -9.88 -17.70
CA LYS A 187 19.06 -10.99 -18.22
C LYS A 187 18.40 -11.68 -19.38
#